data_AF-A0A7X7GHN2-F1
#
_entry.id   AF-A0A7X7GHN2-F1
#
_cell.length_a   1.000
_cell.length_b   1.000
_cell.length_c   1.000
_cell.angle_alpha   90.00
_cell.angle_beta   90.00
_cell.angle_gamma   90.00
#
_symmetry.space_group_name_H-M   'P 1'
#
loop_
_entity.id
_entity.type
_entity.pdbx_description
1 polymer ?
#
loop_
_entity_poly.entity_id
_entity_poly.type
_entity_poly.pdbx_seq_one_letter_code
_entity_poly.pdbx_strand_id
1 'polypeptide(L)'
;MTATAQIPAALTMQTNDLPWAHGALAPGLSIQLFIADIEGGMFVVKTRFQPGTVIPTHMHTGVTDAIFIIHGALVNLDEDGNVIGTVDATGARDLYFGLLEAQGDPRPRIIVGGNCNYSS
;
A
#
# COMPACT_ATOMS: atom_id res chain seq x y z
N MET A 1 -29.87 36.66 8.31
CA MET A 1 -30.01 35.19 8.33
C MET A 1 -28.67 34.60 7.91
N THR A 2 -27.80 34.30 8.85
CA THR A 2 -26.50 33.66 8.56
C THR A 2 -26.73 32.17 8.67
N ALA A 3 -26.75 31.45 7.55
CA ALA A 3 -26.86 30.00 7.57
C ALA A 3 -25.56 29.42 8.12
N THR A 4 -25.63 28.75 9.27
CA THR A 4 -24.51 28.00 9.83
C THR A 4 -24.35 26.74 8.99
N ALA A 5 -23.26 26.63 8.22
CA ALA A 5 -22.96 25.39 7.51
C ALA A 5 -22.64 24.30 8.53
N GLN A 6 -23.43 23.22 8.52
CA GLN A 6 -23.22 22.08 9.40
C GLN A 6 -22.11 21.20 8.82
N ILE A 7 -20.96 21.17 9.49
CA ILE A 7 -19.82 20.35 9.07
C ILE A 7 -20.21 18.88 9.29
N PRO A 8 -20.13 18.01 8.27
CA PRO A 8 -20.40 16.58 8.42
C PRO A 8 -19.46 15.97 9.46
N ALA A 9 -20.00 15.07 10.29
CA ALA A 9 -19.16 14.30 11.20
C ALA A 9 -18.20 13.42 10.40
N ALA A 10 -16.89 13.55 10.67
CA ALA A 10 -15.88 12.63 10.18
C ALA A 10 -15.56 11.61 11.28
N LEU A 11 -15.49 10.33 10.92
CA LEU A 11 -14.93 9.32 11.80
C LEU A 11 -13.41 9.37 11.69
N THR A 12 -12.74 9.68 12.80
CA THR A 12 -11.28 9.63 12.90
C THR A 12 -10.89 8.36 13.62
N MET A 13 -10.00 7.56 13.01
CA MET A 13 -9.42 6.37 13.62
C MET A 13 -7.91 6.54 13.69
N GLN A 14 -7.37 6.59 14.92
CA GLN A 14 -5.93 6.63 15.11
C GLN A 14 -5.37 5.23 14.91
N THR A 15 -4.48 5.05 13.92
CA THR A 15 -3.94 3.73 13.62
C THR A 15 -3.09 3.15 14.76
N ASN A 16 -2.57 3.99 15.65
CA ASN A 16 -1.79 3.54 16.80
C ASN A 16 -2.66 2.89 17.89
N ASP A 17 -3.97 3.17 17.90
CA ASP A 17 -4.91 2.64 18.90
C ASP A 17 -5.47 1.26 18.48
N LEU A 18 -5.23 0.85 17.23
CA LEU A 18 -5.64 -0.46 16.74
C LEU A 18 -4.59 -1.53 17.01
N PRO A 19 -4.96 -2.68 17.59
CA PRO A 19 -4.02 -3.77 17.78
C PRO A 19 -3.57 -4.35 16.43
N TRP A 20 -2.34 -4.81 16.38
CA TRP A 20 -1.86 -5.64 15.27
C TRP A 20 -2.33 -7.08 15.48
N ALA A 21 -3.04 -7.64 14.49
CA ALA A 21 -3.28 -9.07 14.41
C ALA A 21 -2.08 -9.73 13.72
N HIS A 22 -1.43 -10.68 14.41
CA HIS A 22 -0.23 -11.35 13.93
C HIS A 22 -0.53 -12.70 13.27
N GLY A 23 0.31 -13.11 12.33
CA GLY A 23 0.23 -14.44 11.71
C GLY A 23 -0.98 -14.64 10.80
N ALA A 24 -1.49 -13.57 10.19
CA ALA A 24 -2.77 -13.59 9.48
C ALA A 24 -2.84 -14.65 8.36
N LEU A 25 -1.92 -14.61 7.40
CA LEU A 25 -1.85 -15.57 6.27
C LEU A 25 -0.50 -16.29 6.19
N ALA A 26 0.51 -15.79 6.88
CA ALA A 26 1.86 -16.35 6.92
C ALA A 26 2.58 -15.88 8.19
N PRO A 27 3.58 -16.64 8.69
CA PRO A 27 4.53 -16.13 9.66
C PRO A 27 5.19 -14.84 9.14
N GLY A 28 5.28 -13.81 9.98
CA GLY A 28 5.84 -12.51 9.58
C GLY A 28 4.84 -11.53 8.94
N LEU A 29 3.59 -11.96 8.68
CA LEU A 29 2.50 -11.09 8.24
C LEU A 29 1.69 -10.58 9.43
N SER A 30 1.52 -9.27 9.57
CA SER A 30 0.61 -8.66 10.55
C SER A 30 -0.33 -7.66 9.89
N ILE A 31 -1.55 -7.52 10.42
CA ILE A 31 -2.58 -6.65 9.85
C ILE A 31 -3.24 -5.75 10.91
N GLN A 32 -3.75 -4.60 10.47
CA GLN A 32 -4.75 -3.79 11.17
C GLN A 32 -5.94 -3.60 10.22
N LEU A 33 -7.16 -3.90 10.68
CA LEU A 33 -8.39 -3.72 9.90
C LEU A 33 -8.99 -2.34 10.20
N PHE A 34 -9.21 -1.52 9.17
CA PHE A 34 -9.75 -0.16 9.32
C PHE A 34 -11.23 -0.07 8.95
N ILE A 35 -11.61 -0.71 7.84
CA ILE A 35 -12.98 -0.72 7.34
C ILE A 35 -13.32 -2.15 6.95
N ALA A 36 -14.53 -2.58 7.28
CA ALA A 36 -15.15 -3.80 6.76
C ALA A 36 -16.61 -3.49 6.41
N ASP A 37 -16.89 -3.37 5.12
CA ASP A 37 -18.23 -3.34 4.55
C ASP A 37 -18.60 -4.78 4.16
N ILE A 38 -19.36 -5.44 5.03
CA ILE A 38 -19.66 -6.87 4.90
C ILE A 38 -20.62 -7.10 3.74
N GLU A 39 -21.61 -6.24 3.60
CA GLU A 39 -22.62 -6.32 2.55
C GLU A 39 -22.06 -5.89 1.18
N GLY A 40 -21.21 -4.86 1.15
CA GLY A 40 -20.53 -4.39 -0.06
C GLY A 40 -19.27 -5.17 -0.43
N GLY A 41 -18.80 -6.07 0.43
CA GLY A 41 -17.63 -6.92 0.19
C GLY A 41 -16.31 -6.15 0.11
N MET A 42 -16.22 -4.98 0.75
CA MET A 42 -15.04 -4.11 0.70
C MET A 42 -14.39 -4.03 2.07
N PHE A 43 -13.06 -4.04 2.09
CA PHE A 43 -12.31 -3.86 3.32
C PHE A 43 -11.07 -3.00 3.07
N VAL A 44 -10.65 -2.28 4.11
CA VAL A 44 -9.40 -1.55 4.12
C VAL A 44 -8.54 -2.14 5.22
N VAL A 45 -7.38 -2.66 4.82
CA VAL A 45 -6.42 -3.29 5.71
C VAL A 45 -5.05 -2.63 5.54
N LYS A 46 -4.39 -2.36 6.66
CA LYS A 46 -2.97 -2.03 6.68
C LYS A 46 -2.18 -3.28 6.97
N THR A 47 -1.28 -3.61 6.07
CA THR A 47 -0.48 -4.84 6.14
C THR A 47 0.98 -4.50 6.44
N ARG A 48 1.61 -5.27 7.32
CA ARG A 48 3.04 -5.21 7.63
C ARG A 48 3.66 -6.58 7.38
N PHE A 49 4.63 -6.61 6.47
CA PHE A 49 5.45 -7.77 6.17
C PHE A 49 6.80 -7.63 6.87
N GLN A 50 7.24 -8.67 7.58
CA GLN A 50 8.63 -8.77 8.01
C GLN A 50 9.53 -9.11 6.80
N PRO A 51 10.83 -8.75 6.82
CA PRO A 51 11.76 -9.15 5.76
C PRO A 51 11.71 -10.66 5.49
N GLY A 52 11.64 -11.04 4.21
CA GLY A 52 11.58 -12.44 3.79
C GLY A 52 10.21 -13.13 3.96
N THR A 53 9.16 -12.40 4.34
CA THR A 53 7.80 -12.97 4.42
C THR A 53 7.34 -13.43 3.03
N VAL A 54 7.05 -14.72 2.89
CA VAL A 54 6.40 -15.31 1.71
C VAL A 54 4.93 -15.54 2.03
N ILE A 55 4.04 -15.06 1.16
CA ILE A 55 2.60 -15.27 1.29
C ILE A 55 2.12 -16.35 0.31
N PRO A 56 1.04 -17.08 0.64
CA PRO A 56 0.43 -18.02 -0.29
C PRO A 56 -0.02 -17.34 -1.59
N THR A 57 0.08 -18.07 -2.70
CA THR A 57 -0.53 -17.69 -3.97
C THR A 57 -2.04 -17.48 -3.79
N HIS A 58 -2.55 -16.35 -4.27
CA HIS A 58 -3.97 -15.98 -4.17
C HIS A 58 -4.40 -15.16 -5.40
N MET A 59 -5.71 -14.94 -5.51
CA MET A 59 -6.31 -14.17 -6.60
C MET A 59 -7.31 -13.14 -6.08
N HIS A 60 -7.50 -12.07 -6.84
CA HIS A 60 -8.49 -11.02 -6.56
C HIS A 60 -9.68 -11.20 -7.49
N THR A 61 -10.90 -11.27 -6.92
CA THR A 61 -12.14 -11.42 -7.69
C THR A 61 -12.70 -10.09 -8.20
N GLY A 62 -12.12 -8.96 -7.80
CA GLY A 62 -12.54 -7.61 -8.18
C GLY A 62 -11.38 -6.62 -8.13
N VAL A 63 -11.65 -5.38 -8.55
CA VAL A 63 -10.67 -4.28 -8.49
C VAL A 63 -10.20 -4.12 -7.04
N THR A 64 -8.88 -4.09 -6.85
CA THR A 64 -8.25 -3.92 -5.55
C THR A 64 -7.23 -2.81 -5.64
N ASP A 65 -7.39 -1.78 -4.83
CA ASP A 65 -6.39 -0.73 -4.64
C ASP A 65 -5.48 -1.11 -3.47
N ALA A 66 -4.16 -1.02 -3.68
CA ALA A 66 -3.16 -1.30 -2.65
C ALA A 66 -2.16 -0.16 -2.53
N ILE A 67 -1.89 0.26 -1.30
CA ILE A 67 -0.86 1.25 -0.98
C ILE A 67 0.25 0.55 -0.20
N PHE A 68 1.46 0.57 -0.76
CA PHE A 68 2.64 0.00 -0.14
C PHE A 68 3.60 1.10 0.31
N ILE A 69 4.10 0.96 1.54
CA ILE A 69 5.26 1.72 2.03
C ILE A 69 6.41 0.74 2.09
N ILE A 70 7.30 0.81 1.10
CA ILE A 70 8.40 -0.15 0.93
C ILE A 70 9.69 0.50 1.43
N HIS A 71 10.35 -0.18 2.36
CA HIS A 71 11.70 0.18 2.80
C HIS A 71 12.68 -0.79 2.12
N GLY A 72 13.58 -0.26 1.28
CA GLY A 72 14.47 -1.07 0.44
C GLY A 72 13.84 -1.35 -0.93
N ALA A 73 13.72 -2.62 -1.31
CA ALA A 73 13.21 -3.04 -2.60
C ALA A 73 12.14 -4.13 -2.45
N LEU A 74 11.17 -4.14 -3.36
CA LEU A 74 10.30 -5.28 -3.61
C LEU A 74 11.05 -6.29 -4.48
N VAL A 75 11.22 -7.53 -3.98
CA VAL A 75 11.91 -8.60 -4.69
C VAL A 75 10.87 -9.65 -5.08
N ASN A 76 10.74 -9.88 -6.39
CA ASN A 76 9.90 -10.93 -6.95
C ASN A 76 10.75 -12.20 -7.13
N LEU A 77 10.21 -13.33 -6.66
CA LEU A 77 10.85 -14.63 -6.73
C LEU A 77 10.04 -15.57 -7.64
N ASP A 78 10.70 -16.53 -8.28
CA ASP A 78 10.04 -17.67 -8.92
C ASP A 78 9.66 -18.76 -7.91
N GLU A 79 9.11 -19.88 -8.40
CA GLU A 79 8.69 -21.03 -7.59
C GLU A 79 9.85 -21.71 -6.85
N ASP A 80 11.07 -21.61 -7.39
CA ASP A 80 12.30 -22.17 -6.81
C ASP A 80 12.97 -21.19 -5.82
N GLY A 81 12.41 -19.98 -5.65
CA GLY A 81 12.93 -18.94 -4.77
C GLY A 81 14.06 -18.11 -5.38
N ASN A 82 14.31 -18.22 -6.69
CA ASN A 82 15.30 -17.39 -7.37
C ASN A 82 14.73 -15.99 -7.65
N VAL A 83 15.60 -14.98 -7.60
CA VAL A 83 15.21 -13.60 -7.91
C VAL A 83 14.93 -13.43 -9.40
N ILE A 84 13.71 -13.01 -9.73
CA ILE A 84 13.28 -12.71 -11.11
C ILE A 84 13.02 -11.23 -11.36
N GLY A 85 12.98 -10.41 -10.31
CA GLY A 85 12.87 -8.96 -10.46
C GLY A 85 13.01 -8.23 -9.14
N THR A 86 13.51 -7.00 -9.22
CA THR A 86 13.65 -6.11 -8.06
C THR A 86 13.15 -4.73 -8.42
N VAL A 87 12.29 -4.15 -7.58
CA VAL A 87 11.77 -2.79 -7.74
C VAL A 87 12.08 -2.01 -6.46
N ASP A 88 13.07 -1.12 -6.54
CA ASP A 88 13.37 -0.14 -5.49
C ASP A 88 12.68 1.20 -5.78
N ALA A 89 12.95 2.23 -4.96
CA ALA A 89 12.36 3.56 -5.14
C ALA A 89 12.69 4.21 -6.50
N THR A 90 13.87 3.95 -7.05
CA THR A 90 14.26 4.46 -8.38
C THR A 90 13.48 3.73 -9.46
N GLY A 91 13.45 2.39 -9.39
CA GLY A 91 12.70 1.56 -10.33
C GLY A 91 11.21 1.87 -10.34
N ALA A 92 10.60 2.10 -9.17
CA ALA A 92 9.18 2.47 -9.07
C ALA A 92 8.87 3.81 -9.76
N ARG A 93 9.71 4.84 -9.54
CA ARG A 93 9.56 6.15 -10.19
C ARG A 93 9.70 6.03 -11.70
N ASP A 94 10.75 5.36 -12.16
CA ASP A 94 11.08 5.29 -13.58
C ASP A 94 10.04 4.46 -14.34
N LEU A 95 9.52 3.38 -13.73
CA LEU A 95 8.37 2.64 -14.25
C LEU A 95 7.14 3.55 -14.40
N TYR A 96 6.77 4.29 -13.35
CA TYR A 96 5.62 5.19 -13.38
C TYR A 96 5.75 6.25 -14.49
N PHE A 97 6.92 6.87 -14.63
CA PHE A 97 7.18 7.87 -15.66
C PHE A 97 7.19 7.31 -17.07
N GLY A 98 7.74 6.11 -17.27
CA GLY A 98 7.69 5.43 -18.56
C GLY A 98 6.24 5.10 -18.98
N LEU A 99 5.41 4.69 -18.02
CA LEU A 99 3.99 4.41 -18.27
C LEU A 99 3.20 5.68 -18.64
N LEU A 100 3.39 6.79 -17.94
CA LEU A 100 2.75 8.07 -18.27
C LEU A 100 3.15 8.54 -19.68
N GLU A 101 4.44 8.46 -20.01
CA GLU A 101 4.93 8.84 -21.34
C GLU A 101 4.31 7.98 -22.45
N ALA A 102 4.23 6.66 -22.23
CA ALA A 102 3.57 5.76 -23.17
C ALA A 102 2.06 6.04 -23.34
N GLN A 103 1.41 6.60 -22.32
CA GLN A 103 0.01 7.02 -22.35
C GLN A 103 -0.17 8.42 -22.98
N GLY A 104 0.92 9.16 -23.20
CA GLY A 104 0.89 10.56 -23.65
C GLY A 104 0.59 11.56 -22.52
N ASP A 105 0.64 11.11 -21.27
CA ASP A 105 0.35 11.91 -20.09
C ASP A 105 1.58 12.68 -19.58
N PRO A 106 1.40 13.89 -19.02
CA PRO A 106 2.50 14.67 -18.49
C PRO A 106 3.04 14.08 -17.19
N ARG A 107 4.37 14.14 -17.01
CA ARG A 107 5.01 13.73 -15.76
C ARG A 107 4.72 14.74 -14.62
N PRO A 108 4.26 14.28 -13.44
CA PRO A 108 4.08 15.14 -12.28
C PRO A 108 5.41 15.75 -11.82
N ARG A 109 5.45 17.07 -11.66
CA ARG A 109 6.66 17.80 -11.22
C ARG A 109 7.04 17.57 -9.76
N ILE A 110 6.14 17.02 -8.95
CA ILE A 110 6.34 16.84 -7.51
C ILE A 110 7.09 15.53 -7.17
N ILE A 111 7.11 14.58 -8.11
CA ILE A 111 7.76 13.29 -7.93
C ILE A 111 9.17 13.37 -8.53
N VAL A 112 10.12 13.92 -7.79
CA VAL A 112 11.49 14.09 -8.28
C VAL A 112 12.42 12.96 -7.82
N GLY A 113 12.09 12.30 -6.71
CA GLY A 113 12.98 11.40 -5.97
C GLY A 113 13.79 12.16 -4.90
N GLY A 114 14.58 11.44 -4.11
CA GLY A 114 15.39 11.99 -3.01
C GLY A 114 15.15 11.30 -1.68
N ASN A 115 15.68 11.88 -0.59
CA ASN A 115 15.54 11.32 0.74
C ASN A 115 14.24 11.80 1.40
N CYS A 116 13.31 10.87 1.65
CA CYS A 116 12.18 11.09 2.54
C CYS A 116 12.60 10.74 3.97
N ASN A 117 13.11 11.73 4.70
CA ASN A 117 13.43 11.56 6.12
C ASN A 117 12.22 11.92 6.97
N TYR A 118 11.85 11.03 7.89
CA TYR A 118 10.94 11.37 8.98
C TYR A 118 11.78 11.88 10.15
N SER A 119 11.48 13.06 10.68
CA SER A 119 11.97 13.42 12.01
C SER A 119 11.20 12.59 13.03
N SER A 120 11.90 11.80 13.82
CA SER A 120 11.35 11.13 15.01
C SER A 120 10.86 12.15 16.03
#